data_AF-A0A1Q4V189-F1
#
_entry.id   AF-A0A1Q4V189-F1
#
_cell.length_a   1.000
_cell.length_b   1.000
_cell.length_c   1.000
_cell.angle_alpha   90.00
_cell.angle_beta   90.00
_cell.angle_gamma   90.00
#
_symmetry.space_group_name_H-M   'P 1'
#
loop_
_entity.id
_entity.type
_entity.pdbx_description
1 polymer ?
#
loop_
_entity_poly.entity_id
_entity_poly.type
_entity_poly.pdbx_seq_one_letter_code
_entity_poly.pdbx_strand_id
1 'polypeptide(L)'
;MQLVVARIGRAHGIKGEVTVEVRTDEPEKRLGPGAVLATEPSSVGPLTIETGRVHSGRLLLRFAGVRDRGGAEALRNTLLIADVDPEERPEEPDEYYDHQLIDLDVVTVDGTEIGRITEVSHLPSQDLFVVERPDGDEVLVPFVEEIVVEIDLDEQRAVIDPPPGLIDDRAEVASARDAEAEAEQTAASADGDDSAPEDAGR
;
A
#
# COMPACT_ATOMS: atom_id res chain seq x y z
N MET A 1 -19.69 -4.14 -4.17
CA MET A 1 -18.91 -5.19 -3.47
C MET A 1 -18.98 -4.93 -1.98
N GLN A 2 -18.89 -5.96 -1.15
CA GLN A 2 -19.01 -5.81 0.31
C GLN A 2 -17.63 -5.67 0.95
N LEU A 3 -17.35 -4.52 1.58
CA LEU A 3 -16.09 -4.27 2.28
C LEU A 3 -16.35 -4.10 3.78
N VAL A 4 -15.58 -4.82 4.60
CA VAL A 4 -15.60 -4.65 6.06
C VAL A 4 -14.84 -3.38 6.42
N VAL A 5 -15.56 -2.30 6.67
CA VAL A 5 -14.97 -0.97 6.89
C VAL A 5 -14.60 -0.71 8.35
N ALA A 6 -15.21 -1.44 9.27
CA ALA A 6 -15.00 -1.21 10.70
C ALA A 6 -15.50 -2.36 11.57
N ARG A 7 -14.98 -2.44 12.79
CA ARG A 7 -15.52 -3.27 13.88
C ARG A 7 -15.95 -2.41 15.06
N ILE A 8 -17.17 -2.63 15.55
CA ILE A 8 -17.69 -1.96 16.74
C ILE A 8 -16.98 -2.50 17.99
N GLY A 9 -16.37 -1.60 18.74
CA GLY A 9 -15.71 -1.86 20.01
C GLY A 9 -16.66 -1.68 21.20
N ARG A 10 -16.11 -1.16 22.31
CA ARG A 10 -16.86 -0.98 23.56
C ARG A 10 -17.75 0.26 23.53
N ALA A 11 -18.80 0.27 24.36
CA ALA A 11 -19.55 1.50 24.60
C ALA A 11 -18.67 2.59 25.23
N HIS A 12 -18.97 3.84 24.88
CA HIS A 12 -18.33 5.04 25.38
C HIS A 12 -19.38 5.95 26.05
N GLY A 13 -19.18 6.22 27.34
CA GLY A 13 -20.10 7.04 28.12
C GLY A 13 -21.49 6.42 28.25
N ILE A 14 -22.51 7.29 28.37
CA ILE A 14 -23.91 6.90 28.60
C ILE A 14 -24.84 7.28 27.45
N LYS A 15 -24.33 7.96 26.43
CA LYS A 15 -25.13 8.55 25.33
C LYS A 15 -25.23 7.66 24.09
N GLY A 16 -24.93 6.37 24.22
CA GLY A 16 -24.98 5.42 23.11
C GLY A 16 -23.84 5.50 22.09
N GLU A 17 -22.72 6.15 22.44
CA GLU A 17 -21.52 6.14 21.59
C GLU A 17 -20.77 4.81 21.75
N VAL A 18 -20.09 4.38 20.69
CA VAL A 18 -19.19 3.22 20.68
C VAL A 18 -17.84 3.62 20.13
N THR A 19 -16.76 3.00 20.63
CA THR A 19 -15.45 3.07 19.96
C THR A 19 -15.46 2.19 18.71
N VAL A 20 -14.73 2.58 17.67
CA VAL A 20 -14.62 1.80 16.43
C VAL A 20 -13.16 1.51 16.11
N GLU A 21 -12.91 0.26 15.72
CA GLU A 21 -11.68 -0.16 15.04
C GLU A 21 -11.90 0.00 13.54
N VAL A 22 -11.21 0.96 12.95
CA VAL A 22 -11.30 1.28 11.51
C VAL A 22 -10.53 0.23 10.72
N ARG A 23 -11.10 -0.21 9.59
CA ARG A 23 -10.52 -1.23 8.68
C ARG A 23 -10.63 -0.81 7.21
N THR A 24 -10.65 0.50 6.97
CA THR A 24 -10.71 1.08 5.63
C THR A 24 -9.83 2.31 5.59
N ASP A 25 -9.29 2.59 4.41
CA ASP A 25 -8.34 3.67 4.18
C ASP A 25 -9.04 5.03 4.03
N GLU A 26 -10.34 5.05 3.69
CA GLU A 26 -11.16 6.26 3.64
C GLU A 26 -12.28 6.25 4.73
N PRO A 27 -11.93 6.33 6.02
CA PRO A 27 -12.92 6.32 7.09
C PRO A 27 -13.86 7.52 7.04
N GLU A 28 -13.39 8.66 6.56
CA GLU A 28 -14.18 9.90 6.50
C GLU A 28 -15.33 9.80 5.48
N LYS A 29 -15.07 9.09 4.37
CA LYS A 29 -16.05 8.78 3.33
C LYS A 29 -17.01 7.67 3.76
N ARG A 30 -16.49 6.59 4.35
CA ARG A 30 -17.27 5.36 4.62
C ARG A 30 -17.96 5.34 5.99
N LEU A 31 -17.47 6.09 6.97
CA LEU A 31 -17.98 6.13 8.35
C LEU A 31 -18.55 7.51 8.74
N GLY A 32 -18.91 8.32 7.74
CA GLY A 32 -19.53 9.63 7.93
C GLY A 32 -21.00 9.55 8.39
N PRO A 33 -21.54 10.63 9.00
CA PRO A 33 -22.96 10.73 9.31
C PRO A 33 -23.85 10.51 8.09
N GLY A 34 -24.89 9.69 8.25
CA GLY A 34 -25.82 9.31 7.18
C GLY A 34 -25.47 8.00 6.46
N ALA A 35 -24.25 7.49 6.59
CA ALA A 35 -23.87 6.20 6.02
C ALA A 35 -24.73 5.08 6.60
N VAL A 36 -25.24 4.20 5.73
CA VAL A 36 -26.01 3.01 6.09
C VAL A 36 -25.15 1.79 5.81
N LEU A 37 -24.79 1.08 6.87
CA LEU A 37 -23.86 -0.04 6.80
C LEU A 37 -24.61 -1.33 7.10
N ALA A 38 -24.39 -2.34 6.27
CA ALA A 38 -24.76 -3.70 6.60
C ALA A 38 -23.92 -4.18 7.81
N THR A 39 -24.37 -5.24 8.45
CA THR A 39 -23.69 -5.76 9.64
C THR A 39 -23.40 -7.23 9.55
N GLU A 40 -22.36 -7.66 10.24
CA GLU A 40 -22.15 -9.05 10.60
C GLU A 40 -22.08 -9.20 12.13
N PRO A 41 -23.00 -9.95 12.76
CA PRO A 41 -24.09 -10.69 12.14
C PRO A 41 -25.18 -9.79 11.54
N SER A 42 -25.86 -10.27 10.49
CA SER A 42 -26.89 -9.51 9.75
C SER A 42 -28.15 -9.20 10.56
N SER A 43 -28.37 -9.90 11.67
CA SER A 43 -29.49 -9.67 12.58
C SER A 43 -29.39 -8.37 13.39
N VAL A 44 -28.22 -7.73 13.43
CA VAL A 44 -27.98 -6.50 14.20
C VAL A 44 -28.37 -5.24 13.42
N GLY A 45 -28.19 -5.27 12.10
CA GLY A 45 -28.32 -4.12 11.22
C GLY A 45 -29.50 -4.21 10.23
N PRO A 46 -29.50 -3.34 9.21
CA PRO A 46 -28.48 -2.33 8.91
C PRO A 46 -28.43 -1.22 9.96
N LEU A 47 -27.26 -0.58 10.11
CA LEU A 47 -27.05 0.52 11.03
C LEU A 47 -26.78 1.82 10.27
N THR A 48 -27.47 2.89 10.66
CA THR A 48 -27.23 4.24 10.13
C THR A 48 -26.39 5.04 11.12
N ILE A 49 -25.28 5.60 10.67
CA ILE A 49 -24.44 6.48 11.49
C ILE A 49 -25.17 7.82 11.69
N GLU A 50 -25.45 8.17 12.94
CA GLU A 50 -26.07 9.45 13.30
C GLU A 50 -25.02 10.53 13.53
N THR A 51 -23.94 10.21 14.24
CA THR A 51 -22.82 11.13 14.49
C THR A 51 -21.50 10.37 14.61
N GLY A 52 -20.42 10.96 14.12
CA GLY A 52 -19.05 10.49 14.32
C GLY A 52 -18.14 11.59 14.85
N ARG A 53 -17.19 11.26 15.73
CA ARG A 53 -16.14 12.19 16.19
C ARG A 53 -14.91 11.44 16.68
N VAL A 54 -13.74 12.07 16.55
CA VAL A 54 -12.50 11.55 17.14
C VAL A 54 -12.37 12.04 18.58
N HIS A 55 -12.02 11.12 19.49
CA HIS A 55 -11.72 11.45 20.89
C HIS A 55 -10.54 10.62 21.38
N SER A 56 -9.47 11.29 21.81
CA SER A 56 -8.22 10.66 22.29
C SER A 56 -7.67 9.62 21.31
N GLY A 57 -7.61 9.98 20.03
CA GLY A 57 -7.08 9.12 18.95
C GLY A 57 -7.97 7.94 18.57
N ARG A 58 -9.26 7.94 18.97
CA ARG A 58 -10.21 6.87 18.61
C ARG A 58 -11.44 7.45 17.96
N LEU A 59 -11.92 6.80 16.90
CA LEU A 59 -13.21 7.13 16.30
C LEU A 59 -14.34 6.65 17.22
N LEU A 60 -15.24 7.58 17.55
CA LEU A 60 -16.47 7.32 18.26
C LEU A 60 -17.63 7.51 17.30
N LEU A 61 -18.50 6.51 17.19
CA LEU A 61 -19.73 6.58 16.41
C LEU A 61 -20.95 6.45 17.33
N ARG A 62 -22.05 7.10 16.93
CA ARG A 62 -23.40 6.84 17.45
C ARG A 62 -24.30 6.50 16.28
N PHE A 63 -25.12 5.47 16.46
CA PHE A 63 -26.05 5.00 15.44
C PHE A 63 -27.47 5.49 15.72
N ALA A 64 -28.26 5.67 14.66
CA ALA A 64 -29.66 6.01 14.77
C ALA A 64 -30.39 4.96 15.63
N GLY A 65 -31.16 5.43 16.62
CA GLY A 65 -31.87 4.56 17.57
C GLY A 65 -31.06 4.07 18.78
N VAL A 66 -29.73 4.23 18.78
CA VAL A 66 -28.86 3.84 19.90
C VAL A 66 -28.57 5.06 20.78
N ARG A 67 -29.33 5.21 21.86
CA ARG A 67 -29.33 6.42 22.70
C ARG A 67 -28.75 6.24 24.09
N ASP A 68 -28.45 5.00 24.47
CA ASP A 68 -27.94 4.67 25.79
C ASP A 68 -26.80 3.66 25.73
N ARG A 69 -26.14 3.49 26.87
CA ARG A 69 -25.03 2.54 27.01
C ARG A 69 -25.46 1.10 26.73
N GLY A 70 -26.69 0.71 27.05
CA GLY A 70 -27.16 -0.66 26.86
C GLY A 70 -27.25 -1.03 25.39
N GLY A 71 -27.84 -0.16 24.57
CA GLY A 71 -27.87 -0.32 23.11
C GLY A 71 -26.47 -0.33 22.51
N ALA A 72 -25.57 0.54 22.98
CA ALA A 72 -24.19 0.57 22.51
C ALA A 72 -23.42 -0.73 22.82
N GLU A 73 -23.56 -1.28 24.03
CA GLU A 73 -22.94 -2.56 24.40
C GLU A 73 -23.51 -3.74 23.60
N ALA A 74 -24.79 -3.70 23.23
CA ALA A 74 -25.42 -4.72 22.40
C ALA A 74 -24.83 -4.79 20.98
N LEU A 75 -24.25 -3.70 20.49
CA LEU A 75 -23.59 -3.63 19.19
C LEU A 75 -22.13 -4.11 19.20
N ARG A 76 -21.55 -4.36 20.38
CA ARG A 76 -20.13 -4.71 20.51
C ARG A 76 -19.77 -5.94 19.69
N ASN A 77 -18.61 -5.89 19.03
CA ASN A 77 -18.06 -6.90 18.11
C ASN A 77 -18.83 -7.09 16.80
N THR A 78 -19.79 -6.22 16.48
CA THR A 78 -20.45 -6.23 15.17
C THR A 78 -19.50 -5.65 14.12
N LEU A 79 -19.36 -6.33 12.98
CA LEU A 79 -18.67 -5.79 11.81
C LEU A 79 -19.60 -4.86 11.04
N LEU A 80 -19.06 -3.75 10.56
CA LEU A 80 -19.74 -2.80 9.68
C LEU A 80 -19.26 -3.03 8.26
N ILE A 81 -20.21 -3.20 7.35
CA ILE A 81 -19.97 -3.56 5.96
C ILE A 81 -20.56 -2.45 5.08
N ALA A 82 -19.71 -1.86 4.24
CA ALA A 82 -20.15 -0.92 3.20
C ALA A 82 -20.37 -1.68 1.90
N ASP A 83 -21.38 -1.25 1.13
CA ASP A 83 -21.48 -1.61 -0.28
C ASP A 83 -20.76 -0.54 -1.09
N VAL A 84 -19.70 -0.92 -1.76
CA VAL A 84 -18.80 -0.04 -2.52
C VAL A 84 -18.84 -0.44 -3.97
N ASP A 85 -18.89 0.52 -4.89
CA ASP A 85 -18.79 0.19 -6.31
C ASP A 85 -17.37 -0.31 -6.60
N PRO A 86 -17.16 -1.54 -7.13
CA PRO A 86 -15.81 -2.01 -7.48
C PRO A 86 -15.10 -1.12 -8.50
N GLU A 87 -15.84 -0.33 -9.29
CA GLU A 87 -15.27 0.63 -10.25
C GLU A 87 -14.92 1.99 -9.60
N GLU A 88 -15.24 2.17 -8.32
CA GLU A 88 -14.87 3.37 -7.57
C GLU A 88 -13.35 3.50 -7.48
N ARG A 89 -12.80 4.66 -7.88
CA ARG A 89 -11.37 4.98 -7.75
C ARG A 89 -11.13 5.93 -6.58
N PRO A 90 -9.91 5.96 -6.01
CA PRO A 90 -9.49 7.02 -5.08
C PRO A 90 -9.60 8.42 -5.70
N GLU A 91 -9.52 9.45 -4.86
CA GLU A 91 -9.62 10.84 -5.32
C GLU A 91 -8.39 11.27 -6.13
N GLU A 92 -7.23 10.73 -5.77
CA GLU A 92 -5.96 10.97 -6.45
C GLU A 92 -5.77 9.96 -7.60
N PRO A 93 -5.33 10.40 -8.79
CA PRO A 93 -5.25 9.54 -9.98
C PRO A 93 -4.19 8.44 -9.88
N ASP A 94 -3.18 8.63 -9.02
CA ASP A 94 -2.07 7.69 -8.81
C ASP A 94 -2.25 6.88 -7.52
N GLU A 95 -3.41 7.02 -6.86
CA GLU A 95 -3.78 6.24 -5.68
C GLU A 95 -4.69 5.08 -6.10
N TYR A 96 -4.46 3.92 -5.50
CA TYR A 96 -5.19 2.69 -5.79
C TYR A 96 -5.62 2.05 -4.47
N TYR A 97 -6.82 1.45 -4.44
CA TYR A 97 -7.19 0.62 -3.30
C TYR A 97 -6.53 -0.75 -3.41
N ASP A 98 -6.14 -1.35 -2.28
CA ASP A 98 -5.52 -2.69 -2.25
C ASP A 98 -6.33 -3.75 -3.00
N HIS A 99 -7.66 -3.70 -2.88
CA HIS A 99 -8.55 -4.66 -3.56
C HIS A 99 -8.57 -4.53 -5.08
N GLN A 100 -8.11 -3.40 -5.63
CA GLN A 100 -7.91 -3.20 -7.06
C GLN A 100 -6.54 -3.73 -7.52
N LEU A 101 -5.57 -3.80 -6.61
CA LEU A 101 -4.21 -4.23 -6.87
C LEU A 101 -4.00 -5.74 -6.67
N ILE A 102 -4.73 -6.34 -5.72
CA ILE A 102 -4.73 -7.79 -5.52
C ILE A 102 -5.18 -8.48 -6.81
N ASP A 103 -4.57 -9.62 -7.12
CA ASP A 103 -4.78 -10.43 -8.32
C ASP A 103 -4.30 -9.82 -9.64
N LEU A 104 -3.64 -8.64 -9.64
CA LEU A 104 -2.97 -8.13 -10.84
C LEU A 104 -1.75 -9.00 -11.20
N ASP A 105 -1.57 -9.26 -12.48
CA ASP A 105 -0.36 -9.92 -13.01
C ASP A 105 0.80 -8.92 -13.02
N VAL A 106 1.91 -9.30 -12.38
CA VAL A 106 3.12 -8.47 -12.30
C VAL A 106 4.06 -8.88 -13.41
N VAL A 107 4.45 -7.92 -14.25
CA VAL A 107 5.38 -8.17 -15.34
C VAL A 107 6.40 -7.06 -15.46
N THR A 108 7.58 -7.37 -15.99
CA THR A 108 8.61 -6.35 -16.23
C THR A 108 8.30 -5.51 -17.47
N VAL A 109 8.97 -4.37 -17.62
CA VAL A 109 8.94 -3.53 -18.84
C VAL A 109 9.30 -4.29 -20.11
N ASP A 110 10.14 -5.33 -20.01
CA ASP A 110 10.50 -6.22 -21.11
C ASP A 110 9.45 -7.31 -21.41
N GLY A 111 8.34 -7.31 -20.67
CA GLY A 111 7.23 -8.26 -20.82
C GLY A 111 7.47 -9.62 -20.16
N THR A 112 8.43 -9.72 -19.24
CA THR A 112 8.64 -10.98 -18.48
C THR A 112 7.64 -11.07 -17.35
N GLU A 113 6.86 -12.16 -17.31
CA GLU A 113 5.93 -12.44 -16.22
C GLU A 113 6.70 -12.81 -14.94
N ILE A 114 6.38 -12.12 -13.85
CA ILE A 114 6.96 -12.38 -12.53
C ILE A 114 6.02 -13.23 -11.69
N GLY A 115 4.73 -12.89 -11.66
CA GLY A 115 3.77 -13.54 -10.78
C GLY A 115 2.51 -12.71 -10.61
N ARG A 116 1.85 -12.87 -9.46
CA ARG A 116 0.57 -12.21 -9.14
C ARG A 116 0.63 -11.57 -7.77
N ILE A 117 0.04 -10.38 -7.61
CA ILE A 117 -0.05 -9.70 -6.32
C ILE A 117 -1.04 -10.46 -5.42
N THR A 118 -0.59 -10.92 -4.26
CA THR A 118 -1.43 -11.60 -3.26
C THR A 118 -1.77 -10.71 -2.07
N GLU A 119 -0.90 -9.75 -1.75
CA GLU A 119 -1.08 -8.82 -0.63
C GLU A 119 -0.35 -7.49 -0.91
N VAL A 120 -0.89 -6.40 -0.38
CA VAL A 120 -0.19 -5.11 -0.22
C VAL A 120 0.21 -4.98 1.25
N SER A 121 1.51 -4.95 1.51
CA SER A 121 2.07 -4.89 2.87
C SER A 121 2.47 -3.46 3.22
N HIS A 122 1.73 -2.86 4.16
CA HIS A 122 2.00 -1.50 4.64
C HIS A 122 3.04 -1.48 5.75
N LEU A 123 4.31 -1.22 5.40
CA LEU A 123 5.37 -1.03 6.40
C LEU A 123 5.46 0.44 6.82
N PRO A 124 6.05 0.76 8.00
CA PRO A 124 6.14 2.15 8.47
C PRO A 124 6.86 3.12 7.53
N SER A 125 7.67 2.61 6.60
CA SER A 125 8.50 3.43 5.70
C SER A 125 8.05 3.39 4.24
N GLN A 126 7.41 2.31 3.80
CA GLN A 126 7.00 2.10 2.40
C GLN A 126 6.03 0.93 2.30
N ASP A 127 5.24 0.92 1.24
CA ASP A 127 4.38 -0.20 0.90
C ASP A 127 5.11 -1.19 -0.02
N LEU A 128 4.76 -2.47 0.11
CA LEU A 128 5.33 -3.56 -0.68
C LEU A 128 4.21 -4.38 -1.32
N PHE A 129 4.36 -4.73 -2.59
CA PHE A 129 3.62 -5.85 -3.16
C PHE A 129 4.26 -7.16 -2.74
N VAL A 130 3.43 -8.06 -2.22
CA VAL A 130 3.76 -9.48 -2.08
C VAL A 130 3.32 -10.16 -3.36
N VAL A 131 4.29 -10.63 -4.15
CA VAL A 131 4.04 -11.23 -5.46
C VAL A 131 4.35 -12.72 -5.38
N GLU A 132 3.34 -13.56 -5.57
CA GLU A 132 3.49 -15.00 -5.67
C GLU A 132 3.94 -15.38 -7.08
N ARG A 133 5.07 -16.07 -7.17
CA ARG A 133 5.62 -16.57 -8.43
C ARG A 133 4.99 -17.92 -8.83
N PRO A 134 5.09 -18.32 -10.11
CA PRO A 134 4.57 -19.61 -10.57
C PRO A 134 5.15 -20.85 -9.88
N ASP A 135 6.35 -20.75 -9.30
CA ASP A 135 7.00 -21.81 -8.51
C ASP A 135 6.55 -21.85 -7.05
N GLY A 136 5.74 -20.88 -6.61
CA GLY A 136 5.19 -20.76 -5.26
C GLY A 136 6.06 -19.94 -4.29
N ASP A 137 7.19 -19.40 -4.75
CA ASP A 137 8.01 -18.48 -3.96
C ASP A 137 7.41 -17.06 -4.00
N GLU A 138 7.64 -16.29 -2.94
CA GLU A 138 7.19 -14.90 -2.86
C GLU A 138 8.35 -13.93 -3.12
N VAL A 139 8.07 -12.86 -3.87
CA VAL A 139 8.98 -11.71 -4.02
C VAL A 139 8.30 -10.44 -3.51
N LEU A 140 9.05 -9.64 -2.77
CA LEU A 140 8.60 -8.35 -2.26
C LEU A 140 9.06 -7.24 -3.19
N VAL A 141 8.11 -6.53 -3.79
CA VAL A 141 8.38 -5.43 -4.72
C VAL A 141 7.96 -4.11 -4.07
N PRO A 142 8.86 -3.14 -3.87
CA PRO A 142 8.48 -1.83 -3.36
C PRO A 142 7.47 -1.14 -4.28
N PHE A 143 6.37 -0.66 -3.69
CA PHE A 143 5.33 0.07 -4.42
C PHE A 143 5.67 1.55 -4.45
N VAL A 144 6.56 1.92 -5.38
CA VAL A 144 7.03 3.29 -5.62
C VAL A 144 7.16 3.53 -7.12
N GLU A 145 7.03 4.79 -7.55
CA GLU A 145 7.03 5.18 -8.98
C GLU A 145 8.31 4.78 -9.72
N GLU A 146 9.45 4.69 -9.01
CA GLU A 146 10.72 4.27 -9.62
C GLU A 146 10.76 2.79 -10.00
N ILE A 147 9.91 1.96 -9.39
CA ILE A 147 9.87 0.51 -9.64
C ILE A 147 8.56 0.11 -10.32
N VAL A 148 7.42 0.67 -9.92
CA VAL A 148 6.11 0.37 -10.49
C VAL A 148 5.76 1.49 -11.46
N VAL A 149 6.02 1.26 -12.75
CA VAL A 149 5.93 2.28 -13.79
C VAL A 149 4.51 2.45 -14.33
N GLU A 150 3.66 1.44 -14.21
CA GLU A 150 2.29 1.47 -14.72
C GLU A 150 1.40 0.45 -13.98
N ILE A 151 0.16 0.86 -13.67
CA ILE A 151 -0.92 -0.02 -13.21
C ILE A 151 -2.06 0.09 -14.22
N ASP A 152 -2.34 -1.02 -14.91
CA ASP A 152 -3.46 -1.14 -15.83
C ASP A 152 -4.53 -2.04 -15.20
N LEU A 153 -5.59 -1.40 -14.67
CA LEU A 153 -6.72 -2.10 -14.09
C LEU A 153 -7.63 -2.75 -15.15
N ASP A 154 -7.62 -2.26 -16.39
CA ASP A 154 -8.45 -2.79 -17.49
C ASP A 154 -7.83 -4.10 -18.02
N GLU A 155 -6.50 -4.14 -18.14
CA GLU A 155 -5.74 -5.35 -18.52
C GLU A 155 -5.38 -6.25 -17.32
N GLN A 156 -5.71 -5.84 -16.09
CA GLN A 156 -5.39 -6.52 -14.83
C GLN A 156 -3.89 -6.78 -14.64
N ARG A 157 -3.06 -5.76 -14.88
CA ARG A 157 -1.60 -5.88 -14.92
C ARG A 157 -0.89 -4.73 -14.20
N ALA A 158 0.20 -5.06 -13.51
CA ALA A 158 1.18 -4.11 -12.99
C ALA A 158 2.50 -4.25 -13.77
N VAL A 159 3.02 -3.15 -14.31
CA VAL A 159 4.31 -3.10 -15.01
C VAL A 159 5.39 -2.58 -14.07
N ILE A 160 6.50 -3.30 -13.99
CA ILE A 160 7.62 -2.93 -13.13
C ILE A 160 8.95 -2.80 -13.90
N ASP A 161 9.81 -1.88 -13.45
CA ASP A 161 11.20 -1.71 -13.87
C ASP A 161 12.14 -1.92 -12.68
N PRO A 162 12.33 -3.17 -12.23
CA PRO A 162 13.09 -3.47 -11.02
C PRO A 162 14.60 -3.29 -11.27
N PRO A 163 15.36 -2.74 -10.30
CA PRO A 163 16.82 -2.74 -10.39
C PRO A 163 17.38 -4.18 -10.36
N PRO A 164 18.60 -4.39 -10.91
CA PRO A 164 19.27 -5.69 -10.85
C PRO A 164 19.35 -6.24 -9.43
N GLY A 165 19.02 -7.52 -9.25
CA GLY A 165 19.05 -8.19 -7.95
C GLY A 165 17.80 -8.04 -7.09
N LEU A 166 16.81 -7.22 -7.51
CA LEU A 166 15.54 -7.16 -6.79
C LEU A 166 14.68 -8.40 -7.04
N ILE A 167 14.72 -8.92 -8.27
CA ILE A 167 13.88 -10.05 -8.72
C ILE A 167 14.73 -11.23 -9.17
N ASP A 168 15.91 -10.97 -9.74
CA ASP A 168 16.81 -12.01 -10.21
C ASP A 168 17.98 -12.22 -9.23
N ASP A 169 18.74 -13.29 -9.44
CA ASP A 169 19.94 -13.58 -8.64
C ASP A 169 21.13 -12.65 -8.98
N ARG A 170 20.91 -11.53 -9.69
CA ARG A 170 21.94 -10.62 -10.20
C ARG A 170 22.03 -9.35 -9.37
N ALA A 171 22.30 -9.51 -8.08
CA ALA A 171 22.62 -8.36 -7.23
C ALA A 171 23.96 -7.75 -7.67
N GLU A 172 23.91 -6.58 -8.28
CA GLU A 172 25.09 -5.76 -8.48
C GLU A 172 25.43 -5.06 -7.16
N VAL A 173 26.49 -5.55 -6.51
CA VAL A 173 26.98 -4.93 -5.27
C VAL A 173 27.69 -3.64 -5.64
N ALA A 174 26.95 -2.52 -5.63
CA ALA A 174 27.58 -1.19 -5.66
C ALA A 174 28.28 -0.95 -4.31
N SER A 175 29.48 -1.54 -4.14
CA SER A 175 30.33 -1.17 -3.01
C SER A 175 30.85 0.24 -3.27
N ALA A 176 30.68 1.15 -2.31
CA ALA A 176 31.28 2.49 -2.34
C ALA A 176 32.82 2.49 -2.55
N ARG A 177 33.47 1.33 -2.42
CA ARG A 177 34.89 1.10 -2.71
C ARG A 177 35.20 1.01 -4.21
N ASP A 178 34.25 0.60 -5.04
CA ASP A 178 34.49 0.39 -6.47
C ASP A 178 34.41 1.73 -7.23
N ALA A 179 33.56 2.66 -6.78
CA ALA A 179 33.49 4.02 -7.32
C ALA A 179 34.77 4.84 -7.05
N GLU A 180 35.43 4.63 -5.90
CA GLU A 180 36.72 5.26 -5.58
C GLU A 180 37.87 4.64 -6.40
N ALA A 181 37.82 3.32 -6.65
CA ALA A 181 38.83 2.61 -7.43
C ALA A 181 38.79 2.91 -8.94
N GLU A 182 37.61 3.17 -9.50
CA GLU A 182 37.45 3.60 -10.91
C GLU A 182 37.88 5.06 -11.13
N ALA A 183 37.63 5.94 -10.14
CA ALA A 183 38.12 7.32 -10.15
C ALA A 183 39.64 7.42 -10.01
N GLU A 184 40.28 6.56 -9.20
CA GLU A 184 41.75 6.48 -9.09
C GLU A 184 42.41 5.92 -10.36
N GLN A 185 41.80 4.93 -11.03
CA GLN A 185 42.32 4.36 -12.27
C GLN A 185 42.21 5.32 -13.47
N THR A 186 41.13 6.11 -13.55
CA THR A 186 41.01 7.16 -14.58
C THR A 186 42.01 8.29 -14.35
N ALA A 187 42.26 8.70 -13.10
CA ALA A 187 43.27 9.70 -12.77
C ALA A 187 44.72 9.24 -13.05
N ALA A 188 45.05 7.98 -12.75
CA ALA A 188 46.40 7.44 -12.97
C ALA A 188 46.75 7.24 -14.47
N SER A 189 45.75 7.11 -15.34
CA SER A 189 45.95 6.96 -16.79
C SER A 189 46.21 8.29 -17.53
N ALA A 190 45.98 9.44 -16.88
CA ALA A 190 46.13 10.77 -17.49
C ALA A 190 47.53 11.40 -17.29
N ASP A 191 48.36 10.87 -16.39
CA ASP A 191 49.70 11.41 -16.04
C ASP A 191 50.87 10.71 -16.78
N GLY A 192 50.56 9.81 -17.73
CA GLY A 192 51.55 8.91 -18.34
C GLY A 192 52.11 9.31 -19.71
N ASP A 193 51.67 10.40 -20.34
CA ASP A 193 52.08 10.78 -21.70
C ASP A 193 52.56 12.24 -21.81
N ASP A 194 53.76 12.51 -21.29
CA ASP A 194 54.59 13.59 -21.84
C ASP A 194 56.05 13.11 -21.91
N SER A 195 56.31 12.25 -22.91
CA SER A 195 57.66 11.93 -23.34
C SER A 195 58.06 12.87 -24.48
N ALA A 196 58.57 14.05 -24.10
CA ALA A 196 59.26 14.94 -25.03
C ALA A 196 60.57 14.29 -25.54
N PRO A 197 60.86 14.30 -26.85
CA PRO A 197 62.08 13.72 -27.37
C PRO A 197 63.29 14.65 -27.18
N GLU A 198 64.44 14.03 -26.97
CA GLU A 198 65.79 14.60 -26.95
C GLU A 198 66.15 15.33 -28.26
N ASP A 199 66.96 16.40 -28.20
CA ASP A 199 68.34 16.42 -28.78
C ASP A 199 68.91 17.86 -28.98
N ALA A 200 70.24 17.91 -28.78
CA ALA A 200 71.27 18.78 -29.36
C ALA A 200 71.42 20.26 -28.94
N GLY A 201 72.59 20.53 -28.31
CA GLY A 201 73.58 21.37 -29.01
C GLY A 201 74.22 22.54 -28.25
N ARG A 202 75.40 22.24 -27.69
CA ARG A 202 76.64 23.05 -27.59
C ARG A 202 76.72 24.25 -26.63
#